data_AF-A0A380EIL1-F1
#
_entry.id   AF-A0A380EIL1-F1
#
_cell.length_a   1.000
_cell.length_b   1.000
_cell.length_c   1.000
_cell.angle_alpha   90.00
_cell.angle_beta   90.00
_cell.angle_gamma   90.00
#
_symmetry.space_group_name_H-M   'P 1'
#
loop_
_entity.id
_entity.type
_entity.pdbx_description
1 polymer ?
#
loop_
_entity_poly.entity_id
_entity_poly.type
_entity_poly.pdbx_seq_one_letter_code
_entity_poly.pdbx_strand_id
1 'polypeptide(L)'
;MKDISKIVADVESTLAPYFKEIEETAYINQEKVLNAFHHVKATESDLQGSTGYGYDDFGRDHLEEIYAQAFKAEDAIVRPQIISGTHAITIALQSLLKHGDELIYITGSPYDTLLEVIGVNGNGIESLMEHGVSYKDIALKEGKIDIESVLDGVSERTKVIAIQRSKGYDQRPSIPLDEMKR
;
A
#
# COMPACT_ATOMS: atom_id res chain seq x y z
N MET A 1 42.56 -15.04 -1.24
CA MET A 1 41.14 -14.72 -1.53
C MET A 1 40.31 -15.92 -1.10
N LYS A 2 39.32 -15.76 -0.22
CA LYS A 2 38.34 -16.84 -0.03
C LYS A 2 37.67 -17.08 -1.39
N ASP A 3 37.54 -18.34 -1.78
CA ASP A 3 36.85 -18.73 -3.00
C ASP A 3 35.37 -18.31 -2.86
N ILE A 4 34.98 -17.27 -3.61
CA ILE A 4 33.61 -16.73 -3.58
C ILE A 4 32.59 -17.83 -3.85
N SER A 5 32.92 -18.80 -4.71
CA SER A 5 32.06 -19.93 -5.05
C SER A 5 31.71 -20.76 -3.82
N LYS A 6 32.67 -20.95 -2.90
CA LYS A 6 32.43 -21.66 -1.64
C LYS A 6 31.53 -20.88 -0.70
N ILE A 7 31.73 -19.55 -0.61
CA ILE A 7 30.86 -18.69 0.20
C ILE A 7 29.42 -18.72 -0.32
N VAL A 8 29.23 -18.68 -1.64
CA VAL A 8 27.91 -18.77 -2.26
C VAL A 8 27.23 -20.09 -1.90
N ALA A 9 27.91 -21.22 -2.09
CA ALA A 9 27.35 -22.53 -1.78
C ALA A 9 26.96 -22.68 -0.28
N ASP A 10 27.80 -22.18 0.63
CA ASP A 10 27.52 -22.21 2.07
C ASP A 10 26.30 -21.33 2.42
N VAL A 11 26.18 -20.15 1.79
CA VAL A 11 25.04 -19.24 1.99
C VAL A 11 23.75 -19.81 1.41
N GLU A 12 23.78 -20.38 0.19
CA GLU A 12 22.62 -21.04 -0.42
C GLU A 12 22.08 -22.18 0.45
N SER A 13 22.99 -23.01 0.97
CA SER A 13 22.62 -24.09 1.91
C SER A 13 21.97 -23.53 3.19
N THR A 14 22.51 -22.42 3.71
CA THR A 14 21.97 -21.73 4.90
C THR A 14 20.59 -21.13 4.64
N LEU A 15 20.34 -20.62 3.43
CA LEU A 15 19.09 -19.93 3.06
C LEU A 15 17.99 -20.86 2.55
N ALA A 16 18.34 -22.10 2.18
CA ALA A 16 17.40 -23.11 1.66
C ALA A 16 16.07 -23.25 2.44
N PRO A 17 16.03 -23.33 3.79
CA PRO A 17 14.77 -23.42 4.50
C PRO A 17 13.88 -22.16 4.32
N TYR A 18 14.47 -20.97 4.26
CA TYR A 18 13.72 -19.71 4.06
C TYR A 18 13.16 -19.61 2.64
N PHE A 19 13.92 -20.06 1.64
CA PHE A 19 13.40 -20.10 0.26
C PHE A 19 12.22 -21.06 0.13
N LYS A 20 12.24 -22.19 0.84
CA LYS A 20 11.10 -23.10 0.87
C LYS A 20 9.83 -22.43 1.43
N GLU A 21 9.94 -21.67 2.52
CA GLU A 21 8.79 -20.92 3.08
C GLU A 21 8.27 -19.83 2.12
N ILE A 22 9.18 -19.16 1.40
CA ILE A 22 8.83 -18.17 0.37
C ILE A 22 8.11 -18.84 -0.81
N GLU A 23 8.56 -20.01 -1.24
CA GLU A 23 7.91 -20.80 -2.30
C GLU A 23 6.51 -21.24 -1.90
N GLU A 24 6.31 -21.70 -0.67
CA GLU A 24 4.99 -22.06 -0.13
C GLU A 24 4.06 -20.83 -0.13
N THR A 25 4.57 -19.66 0.27
CA THR A 25 3.82 -18.39 0.23
C THR A 25 3.50 -17.97 -1.21
N ALA A 26 4.43 -18.15 -2.15
CA ALA A 26 4.22 -17.86 -3.56
C ALA A 26 3.15 -18.77 -4.16
N TYR A 27 3.16 -20.06 -3.81
CA TYR A 27 2.15 -21.03 -4.26
C TYR A 27 0.74 -20.65 -3.82
N ILE A 28 0.56 -20.30 -2.53
CA ILE A 28 -0.74 -19.85 -1.99
C ILE A 28 -1.21 -18.57 -2.70
N ASN A 29 -0.32 -17.61 -2.93
CA ASN A 29 -0.68 -16.38 -3.62
C ASN A 29 -0.97 -16.59 -5.11
N GLN A 30 -0.29 -17.52 -5.77
CA GLN A 30 -0.56 -17.91 -7.15
C GLN A 30 -1.97 -18.50 -7.28
N GLU A 31 -2.34 -19.42 -6.40
CA GLU A 31 -3.69 -19.98 -6.35
C GLU A 31 -4.75 -18.89 -6.10
N LYS A 32 -4.48 -17.97 -5.15
CA LYS A 32 -5.38 -16.85 -4.85
C LYS A 32 -5.66 -15.97 -6.08
N VAL A 33 -4.62 -15.62 -6.83
CA VAL A 33 -4.75 -14.82 -8.06
C VAL A 33 -5.45 -15.62 -9.16
N LEU A 34 -5.07 -16.88 -9.37
CA LEU A 34 -5.71 -17.75 -10.37
C LEU A 34 -7.22 -17.91 -10.10
N ASN A 35 -7.60 -18.07 -8.85
CA ASN A 35 -9.01 -18.14 -8.45
C ASN A 35 -9.77 -16.84 -8.73
N ALA A 36 -9.14 -15.67 -8.56
CA ALA A 36 -9.75 -14.40 -8.94
C ALA A 36 -10.00 -14.31 -10.45
N PHE A 37 -9.03 -14.73 -11.28
CA PHE A 37 -9.21 -14.80 -12.74
C PHE A 37 -10.35 -15.75 -13.14
N HIS A 38 -10.42 -16.94 -12.52
CA HIS A 38 -11.52 -17.89 -12.78
C HIS A 38 -12.88 -17.36 -12.33
N HIS A 39 -12.95 -16.65 -11.19
CA HIS A 39 -14.19 -16.06 -10.68
C HIS A 39 -14.79 -15.06 -11.66
N VAL A 40 -13.96 -14.13 -12.13
CA VAL A 40 -14.34 -13.09 -13.10
C VAL A 40 -14.52 -13.66 -14.51
N LYS A 41 -14.08 -14.92 -14.73
CA LYS A 41 -14.10 -15.59 -16.04
C LYS A 41 -13.33 -14.79 -17.09
N ALA A 42 -12.15 -14.32 -16.71
CA ALA A 42 -11.30 -13.53 -17.59
C ALA A 42 -10.99 -14.29 -18.88
N THR A 43 -11.04 -13.58 -20.01
CA THR A 43 -10.82 -14.17 -21.35
C THR A 43 -9.85 -13.32 -22.18
N GLU A 44 -9.47 -13.83 -23.35
CA GLU A 44 -8.63 -13.07 -24.30
C GLU A 44 -9.28 -11.75 -24.74
N SER A 45 -10.62 -11.64 -24.80
CA SER A 45 -11.27 -10.38 -25.20
C SER A 45 -11.02 -9.24 -24.22
N ASP A 46 -10.74 -9.56 -22.96
CA ASP A 46 -10.41 -8.56 -21.92
C ASP A 46 -9.07 -7.85 -22.21
N LEU A 47 -8.27 -8.38 -23.14
CA LEU A 47 -6.97 -7.82 -23.53
C LEU A 47 -7.04 -6.84 -24.71
N GLN A 48 -8.22 -6.63 -25.31
CA GLN A 48 -8.35 -5.78 -26.51
C GLN A 48 -8.21 -4.28 -26.21
N GLY A 49 -8.59 -3.86 -25.00
CA GLY A 49 -8.61 -2.47 -24.56
C GLY A 49 -9.67 -1.62 -25.28
N SER A 50 -9.78 -0.35 -24.88
CA SER A 50 -10.70 0.63 -25.46
C SER A 50 -9.98 1.90 -25.93
N THR A 51 -10.69 2.73 -26.71
CA THR A 51 -10.19 4.04 -27.18
C THR A 51 -11.26 5.12 -26.95
N GLY A 52 -10.88 6.38 -27.13
CA GLY A 52 -11.79 7.52 -26.93
C GLY A 52 -12.20 7.65 -25.46
N TYR A 53 -13.51 7.70 -25.19
CA TYR A 53 -14.04 7.82 -23.83
C TYR A 53 -13.85 6.55 -22.99
N GLY A 54 -13.73 5.38 -23.63
CA GLY A 54 -13.61 4.10 -22.92
C GLY A 54 -14.85 3.73 -22.09
N TYR A 55 -16.05 4.07 -22.57
CA TYR A 55 -17.29 3.53 -21.98
C TYR A 55 -17.40 2.03 -22.27
N ASP A 56 -18.01 1.29 -21.32
CA ASP A 56 -18.27 -0.15 -21.43
C ASP A 56 -17.02 -0.99 -21.76
N ASP A 57 -15.86 -0.60 -21.20
CA ASP A 57 -14.61 -1.37 -21.32
C ASP A 57 -14.61 -2.53 -20.30
N PHE A 58 -15.11 -3.68 -20.74
CA PHE A 58 -15.19 -4.88 -19.92
C PHE A 58 -13.84 -5.39 -19.43
N GLY A 59 -12.79 -5.34 -20.26
CA GLY A 59 -11.48 -5.86 -19.86
C GLY A 59 -10.87 -5.04 -18.73
N ARG A 60 -11.04 -3.73 -18.83
CA ARG A 60 -10.70 -2.77 -17.79
C ARG A 60 -11.49 -3.01 -16.49
N ASP A 61 -12.78 -3.28 -16.58
CA ASP A 61 -13.64 -3.49 -15.40
C ASP A 61 -13.40 -4.87 -14.75
N HIS A 62 -13.17 -5.91 -15.56
CA HIS A 62 -12.74 -7.23 -15.09
C HIS A 62 -11.39 -7.19 -14.36
N LEU A 63 -10.42 -6.38 -14.84
CA LEU A 63 -9.14 -6.24 -14.16
C LEU A 63 -9.31 -5.67 -12.74
N GLU A 64 -10.19 -4.69 -12.57
CA GLU A 64 -10.52 -4.13 -11.26
C GLU A 64 -11.18 -5.17 -10.36
N GLU A 65 -12.14 -5.93 -10.88
CA GLU A 65 -12.78 -7.00 -10.11
C GLU A 65 -11.77 -8.08 -9.69
N ILE A 66 -10.82 -8.46 -10.56
CA ILE A 66 -9.74 -9.40 -10.22
C ILE A 66 -8.90 -8.87 -9.05
N TYR A 67 -8.56 -7.59 -9.05
CA TYR A 67 -7.83 -6.96 -7.94
C TYR A 67 -8.66 -6.95 -6.67
N ALA A 68 -9.93 -6.55 -6.72
CA ALA A 68 -10.84 -6.57 -5.57
C ALA A 68 -10.92 -7.99 -4.96
N GLN A 69 -11.09 -9.01 -5.80
CA GLN A 69 -11.13 -10.43 -5.40
C GLN A 69 -9.81 -10.91 -4.80
N ALA A 70 -8.66 -10.52 -5.36
CA ALA A 70 -7.34 -10.94 -4.90
C ALA A 70 -6.95 -10.27 -3.57
N PHE A 71 -7.33 -9.00 -3.38
CA PHE A 71 -7.07 -8.21 -2.17
C PHE A 71 -8.17 -8.32 -1.11
N LYS A 72 -9.29 -8.98 -1.42
CA LYS A 72 -10.45 -9.14 -0.51
C LYS A 72 -11.08 -7.81 -0.13
N ALA A 73 -11.15 -6.89 -1.10
CA ALA A 73 -11.87 -5.63 -1.01
C ALA A 73 -13.22 -5.73 -1.71
N GLU A 74 -14.15 -4.83 -1.38
CA GLU A 74 -15.45 -4.74 -2.06
C GLU A 74 -15.31 -4.23 -3.50
N ASP A 75 -14.30 -3.38 -3.75
CA ASP A 75 -14.03 -2.77 -5.05
C ASP A 75 -12.53 -2.45 -5.19
N ALA A 76 -12.07 -2.16 -6.40
CA ALA A 76 -10.71 -1.71 -6.68
C ALA A 76 -10.66 -0.74 -7.86
N ILE A 77 -9.71 0.20 -7.83
CA ILE A 77 -9.41 1.05 -8.97
C ILE A 77 -7.99 0.78 -9.48
N VAL A 78 -7.88 0.27 -10.71
CA VAL A 78 -6.60 -0.13 -11.32
C VAL A 78 -6.58 0.35 -12.77
N ARG A 79 -5.85 1.45 -12.97
CA ARG A 79 -5.99 2.29 -14.16
C ARG A 79 -4.63 2.88 -14.55
N PRO A 80 -4.26 2.91 -15.84
CA PRO A 80 -3.06 3.64 -16.29
C PRO A 80 -3.14 5.15 -16.04
N GLN A 81 -4.34 5.70 -15.83
CA GLN A 81 -4.55 7.08 -15.39
C GLN A 81 -3.96 7.35 -14.00
N ILE A 82 -3.79 6.31 -13.17
CA ILE A 82 -3.10 6.39 -11.88
C ILE A 82 -1.61 6.16 -12.13
N ILE A 83 -0.89 7.25 -12.39
CA ILE A 83 0.49 7.21 -12.89
C ILE A 83 1.56 6.70 -11.91
N SER A 84 1.27 6.60 -10.61
CA SER A 84 2.24 6.14 -9.61
C SER A 84 1.58 5.70 -8.29
N GLY A 85 2.36 5.04 -7.42
CA GLY A 85 1.91 4.70 -6.06
C GLY A 85 1.61 5.94 -5.21
N THR A 86 2.42 7.00 -5.30
CA THR A 86 2.13 8.27 -4.62
C THR A 86 0.81 8.86 -5.13
N HIS A 87 0.57 8.85 -6.44
CA HIS A 87 -0.70 9.34 -7.01
C HIS A 87 -1.91 8.53 -6.51
N ALA A 88 -1.80 7.20 -6.41
CA ALA A 88 -2.86 6.35 -5.86
C ALA A 88 -3.20 6.72 -4.41
N ILE A 89 -2.18 6.93 -3.57
CA ILE A 89 -2.36 7.33 -2.17
C ILE A 89 -2.97 8.74 -2.09
N THR A 90 -2.49 9.68 -2.91
CA THR A 90 -3.04 11.04 -2.97
C THR A 90 -4.53 11.03 -3.32
N ILE A 91 -4.94 10.27 -4.35
CA ILE A 91 -6.36 10.13 -4.73
C ILE A 91 -7.17 9.59 -3.54
N ALA A 92 -6.69 8.52 -2.88
CA ALA A 92 -7.39 7.93 -1.74
C ALA A 92 -7.55 8.93 -0.59
N LEU A 93 -6.48 9.66 -0.22
CA LEU A 93 -6.52 10.65 0.85
C LEU A 93 -7.43 11.83 0.51
N GLN A 94 -7.29 12.44 -0.67
CA GLN A 94 -8.09 13.58 -1.10
C GLN A 94 -9.58 13.23 -1.29
N SER A 95 -9.89 11.97 -1.63
CA SER A 95 -11.29 11.52 -1.77
C SER A 95 -11.98 11.30 -0.42
N LEU A 96 -11.21 10.98 0.63
CA LEU A 96 -11.73 10.66 1.96
C LEU A 96 -11.74 11.86 2.92
N LEU A 97 -10.79 12.78 2.76
CA LEU A 97 -10.56 13.90 3.67
C LEU A 97 -11.14 15.20 3.12
N LYS A 98 -11.80 15.95 4.00
CA LYS A 98 -12.40 17.27 3.72
C LYS A 98 -11.90 18.32 4.70
N HIS A 99 -12.25 19.58 4.45
CA HIS A 99 -11.95 20.67 5.36
C HIS A 99 -12.43 20.38 6.79
N GLY A 100 -11.53 20.50 7.76
CA GLY A 100 -11.80 20.22 9.18
C GLY A 100 -11.54 18.78 9.61
N ASP A 101 -11.35 17.84 8.68
CA ASP A 101 -10.96 16.46 8.98
C ASP A 101 -9.50 16.38 9.45
N GLU A 102 -9.16 15.28 10.12
CA GLU A 102 -7.81 14.96 10.58
C GLU A 102 -7.31 13.64 9.99
N LEU A 103 -6.10 13.69 9.45
CA LEU A 103 -5.29 12.55 9.01
C LEU A 103 -4.25 12.25 10.09
N ILE A 104 -4.21 11.00 10.55
CA ILE A 104 -3.20 10.52 11.49
C ILE A 104 -2.35 9.41 10.87
N TYR A 105 -1.04 9.58 10.85
CA TYR A 105 -0.08 8.52 10.51
C TYR A 105 0.39 7.82 11.79
N ILE A 106 0.19 6.51 11.91
CA ILE A 106 0.48 5.78 13.17
C ILE A 106 1.77 4.94 13.10
N THR A 107 2.54 5.13 12.03
CA THR A 107 3.81 4.43 11.80
C THR A 107 4.99 5.39 11.68
N GLY A 108 4.92 6.51 12.38
CA GLY A 108 5.80 7.67 12.20
C GLY A 108 5.50 8.46 10.94
N SER A 109 6.35 9.47 10.69
CA SER A 109 6.31 10.30 9.48
C SER A 109 6.30 9.43 8.21
N PRO A 110 5.43 9.74 7.22
CA PRO A 110 5.45 9.05 5.94
C PRO A 110 6.72 9.37 5.15
N TYR A 111 6.95 8.61 4.08
CA TYR A 111 8.02 8.87 3.13
C TYR A 111 7.89 10.25 2.44
N ASP A 112 9.04 10.83 2.10
CA ASP A 112 9.19 12.25 1.74
C ASP A 112 8.17 12.81 0.76
N THR A 113 7.82 12.09 -0.32
CA THR A 113 6.89 12.64 -1.32
C THR A 113 5.47 12.84 -0.78
N LEU A 114 5.07 12.08 0.26
CA LEU A 114 3.77 12.31 0.91
C LEU A 114 3.78 13.53 1.83
N LEU A 115 4.94 13.96 2.33
CA LEU A 115 5.01 15.19 3.14
C LEU A 115 4.64 16.42 2.31
N GLU A 116 4.94 16.43 1.01
CA GLU A 116 4.49 17.48 0.09
C GLU A 116 2.98 17.39 -0.20
N VAL A 117 2.44 16.19 -0.42
CA VAL A 117 1.00 15.95 -0.61
C VAL A 117 0.19 16.41 0.61
N ILE A 118 0.72 16.13 1.80
CA ILE A 118 0.09 16.53 3.06
C ILE A 118 0.23 18.04 3.28
N GLY A 119 1.35 18.64 2.89
CA GLY A 119 1.64 20.07 3.08
C GLY A 119 2.56 20.37 4.26
N VAL A 120 3.26 19.35 4.80
CA VAL A 120 4.28 19.51 5.84
C VAL A 120 5.57 20.09 5.25
N ASN A 121 5.91 19.67 4.04
CA ASN A 121 7.05 20.16 3.25
C ASN A 121 6.58 20.81 1.94
N GLY A 122 7.50 21.47 1.24
CA GLY A 122 7.23 22.09 -0.05
C GLY A 122 6.63 23.49 0.07
N ASN A 123 5.86 23.91 -0.94
CA ASN A 123 5.21 25.23 -0.99
C ASN A 123 3.73 25.21 -0.51
N GLY A 124 3.21 24.03 -0.15
CA GLY A 124 1.86 23.84 0.35
C GLY A 124 0.74 23.89 -0.70
N ILE A 125 1.05 24.16 -1.98
CA ILE A 125 0.05 24.36 -3.03
C ILE A 125 -0.67 23.05 -3.35
N GLU A 126 -2.01 23.08 -3.31
CA GLU A 126 -2.95 21.96 -3.47
C GLU A 126 -2.73 20.81 -2.47
N SER A 127 -2.10 21.10 -1.34
CA SER A 127 -1.86 20.12 -0.27
C SER A 127 -3.10 19.90 0.60
N LEU A 128 -3.16 18.76 1.30
CA LEU A 128 -4.25 18.47 2.23
C LEU A 128 -4.41 19.57 3.30
N MET A 129 -3.30 20.10 3.82
CA MET A 129 -3.31 21.19 4.79
C MET A 129 -3.84 22.50 4.22
N GLU A 130 -3.57 22.83 2.95
CA GLU A 130 -4.17 24.01 2.30
C GLU A 130 -5.69 23.86 2.14
N HIS A 131 -6.17 22.64 1.86
CA HIS A 131 -7.59 22.29 1.86
C HIS A 131 -8.21 22.23 3.28
N GLY A 132 -7.43 22.51 4.33
CA GLY A 132 -7.86 22.61 5.72
C GLY A 132 -7.98 21.27 6.45
N VAL A 133 -7.28 20.25 5.97
CA VAL A 133 -7.11 18.98 6.69
C VAL A 133 -5.98 19.14 7.70
N SER A 134 -6.22 18.76 8.95
CA SER A 134 -5.15 18.66 9.95
C SER A 134 -4.37 17.35 9.83
N TYR A 135 -3.07 17.41 10.05
CA TYR A 135 -2.18 16.25 10.00
C TYR A 135 -1.42 16.10 11.31
N LYS A 136 -1.22 14.85 11.73
CA LYS A 136 -0.18 14.49 12.70
C LYS A 136 0.34 13.07 12.45
N ASP A 137 1.54 12.80 12.92
CA ASP A 137 2.07 11.46 13.00
C ASP A 137 2.44 11.07 14.44
N ILE A 138 2.37 9.78 14.71
CA ILE A 138 2.75 9.16 15.97
C ILE A 138 3.95 8.27 15.69
N ALA A 139 5.05 8.56 16.37
CA ALA A 139 6.27 7.79 16.27
C ALA A 139 6.06 6.36 16.77
N LEU A 140 6.80 5.42 16.18
CA LEU A 140 6.84 4.06 16.68
C LEU A 140 7.54 4.00 18.04
N LYS A 141 7.08 3.09 18.89
CA LYS A 141 7.69 2.73 20.18
C LYS A 141 8.44 1.42 20.01
N GLU A 142 9.77 1.49 20.07
CA GLU A 142 10.66 0.33 19.90
C GLU A 142 10.42 -0.41 18.56
N GLY A 143 10.17 0.35 17.49
CA GLY A 143 9.90 -0.18 16.15
C GLY A 143 8.50 -0.75 15.96
N LYS A 144 7.61 -0.58 16.95
CA LYS A 144 6.21 -1.02 16.90
C LYS A 144 5.22 0.14 17.01
N ILE A 145 3.99 -0.07 16.55
CA ILE A 145 2.90 0.91 16.68
C ILE A 145 2.64 1.17 18.17
N ASP A 146 2.70 2.44 18.58
CA ASP A 146 2.43 2.86 19.95
C ASP A 146 0.92 3.00 20.19
N ILE A 147 0.25 1.88 20.45
CA ILE A 147 -1.22 1.82 20.56
C ILE A 147 -1.78 2.81 21.59
N GLU A 148 -1.10 3.00 22.73
CA GLU A 148 -1.54 3.96 23.76
C GLU A 148 -1.56 5.39 23.19
N SER A 149 -0.44 5.82 22.60
CA SER A 149 -0.34 7.13 21.96
C SER A 149 -1.32 7.28 20.79
N VAL A 150 -1.59 6.21 20.04
CA VAL A 150 -2.59 6.22 18.95
C VAL A 150 -3.98 6.48 19.50
N LEU A 151 -4.40 5.75 20.53
CA LEU A 151 -5.72 5.92 21.14
C LEU A 151 -5.88 7.32 21.75
N ASP A 152 -4.86 7.84 22.43
CA ASP A 152 -4.86 9.20 22.98
C ASP A 152 -4.84 10.27 21.88
N GLY A 153 -4.27 9.93 20.72
CA GLY A 153 -4.20 10.80 19.55
C GLY A 153 -5.51 10.88 18.77
N VAL A 154 -6.38 9.85 18.81
CA VAL A 154 -7.65 9.88 18.07
C VAL A 154 -8.60 10.90 18.70
N SER A 155 -9.24 11.71 17.84
CA SER A 155 -10.22 12.72 18.22
C SER A 155 -11.48 12.61 17.36
N GLU A 156 -12.52 13.40 17.68
CA GLU A 156 -13.74 13.47 16.86
C GLU A 156 -13.49 13.95 15.42
N ARG A 157 -12.35 14.60 15.16
CA ARG A 157 -11.94 15.03 13.81
C ARG A 157 -11.19 13.95 13.04
N THR A 158 -10.68 12.91 13.71
CA THR A 158 -9.88 11.88 13.07
C THR A 158 -10.73 11.09 12.08
N LYS A 159 -10.49 11.31 10.79
CA LYS A 159 -11.24 10.70 9.69
C LYS A 159 -10.48 9.54 9.06
N VAL A 160 -9.16 9.65 8.94
CA VAL A 160 -8.29 8.64 8.33
C VAL A 160 -7.11 8.33 9.24
N ILE A 161 -6.92 7.05 9.52
CA ILE A 161 -5.71 6.49 10.11
C ILE A 161 -4.91 5.84 8.99
N ALA A 162 -3.65 6.26 8.81
CA ALA A 162 -2.76 5.76 7.79
C ALA A 162 -1.61 4.95 8.40
N ILE A 163 -1.29 3.84 7.73
CA ILE A 163 -0.25 2.90 8.12
C ILE A 163 0.69 2.71 6.93
N GLN A 164 1.96 3.04 7.11
CA GLN A 164 3.00 2.75 6.12
C GLN A 164 3.69 1.42 6.45
N ARG A 165 3.30 0.37 5.74
CA ARG A 165 3.86 -0.98 5.89
C ARG A 165 5.37 -1.01 5.66
N SER A 166 5.84 -0.51 4.51
CA SER A 166 7.27 -0.51 4.17
C SER A 166 8.04 0.53 4.97
N LYS A 167 9.24 0.20 5.44
CA LYS A 167 10.14 1.16 6.10
C LYS A 167 10.65 2.27 5.18
N GLY A 168 10.61 2.08 3.86
CA GLY A 168 11.26 3.00 2.92
C GLY A 168 12.74 3.18 3.25
N TYR A 169 13.16 4.41 3.52
CA TYR A 169 14.53 4.77 3.91
C TYR A 169 14.74 4.88 5.43
N ASP A 170 13.69 4.69 6.23
CA ASP A 170 13.77 4.81 7.68
C ASP A 170 14.61 3.70 8.32
N GLN A 171 15.24 4.04 9.45
CA GLN A 171 15.99 3.09 10.28
C GLN A 171 15.08 2.31 11.25
N ARG A 172 14.05 1.65 10.69
CA ARG A 172 13.12 0.76 11.42
C ARG A 172 12.80 -0.49 10.60
N PRO A 173 12.28 -1.57 11.21
CA PRO A 173 11.68 -2.66 10.46
C PRO A 173 10.44 -2.21 9.66
N SER A 174 10.15 -2.91 8.56
CA SER A 174 8.83 -2.83 7.93
C SER A 174 7.79 -3.47 8.84
N ILE A 175 6.58 -2.91 8.88
CA ILE A 175 5.51 -3.39 9.76
C ILE A 175 4.93 -4.70 9.21
N PRO A 176 4.92 -5.80 9.97
CA PRO A 176 4.33 -7.06 9.55
C PRO A 176 2.79 -7.02 9.58
N LEU A 177 2.14 -7.90 8.82
CA LEU A 177 0.67 -7.97 8.78
C LEU A 177 0.06 -8.23 10.17
N ASP A 178 0.70 -9.08 10.96
CA ASP A 178 0.23 -9.42 12.32
C ASP A 178 0.23 -8.22 13.25
N GLU A 179 1.13 -7.25 13.03
CA GLU A 179 1.14 -6.03 13.80
C GLU A 179 0.06 -5.06 13.35
N MET A 180 -0.17 -4.91 12.04
CA MET A 180 -1.26 -4.06 11.51
C MET A 180 -2.66 -4.59 11.86
N LYS A 181 -2.78 -5.89 12.16
CA LYS A 181 -4.04 -6.53 12.55
C LYS A 181 -4.43 -6.29 14.01
N ARG A 182 -3.48 -5.91 14.86
CA ARG A 182 -3.69 -5.70 16.30
C ARG A 182 -4.31 -4.34 16.58
#